data_AF-A0A4R4VCM1-F1
#
_entry.id   AF-A0A4R4VCM1-F1
#
_cell.length_a   1.000
_cell.length_b   1.000
_cell.length_c   1.000
_cell.angle_alpha   90.00
_cell.angle_beta   90.00
_cell.angle_gamma   90.00
#
_symmetry.space_group_name_H-M   'P 1'
#
loop_
_entity.id
_entity.type
_entity.pdbx_description
1 polymer ?
#
loop_
_entity_poly.entity_id
_entity_poly.type
_entity_poly.pdbx_seq_one_letter_code
_entity_poly.pdbx_strand_id
1 'polypeptide(L)'
;PASSPTPTASTKGLLSPLKYKVSLKGQYQKTNYYCVPASSSMSLSTFGVKVSQSTLAKKMKTTASGGTKGKYAIPVVNTYLKSKGYKVTSTTDADGNALVLMDRVSTQVGELHKAPVLAVWMEQLPWNKGKVKGSKVGHAIIAYGYDKLANTITVYDPWKPTGGSHTINASTLAKVLQPGGNMYYISKR
;
A
#
# COMPACT_ATOMS: atom_id res chain seq x y z
N PRO A 1 30.29 -4.77 -34.42
CA PRO A 1 29.74 -5.16 -33.10
C PRO A 1 29.24 -3.93 -32.33
N ALA A 2 27.92 -3.77 -32.24
CA ALA A 2 27.30 -2.69 -31.48
C ALA A 2 27.36 -3.01 -29.98
N SER A 3 27.90 -2.08 -29.20
CA SER A 3 27.97 -2.12 -27.75
C SER A 3 26.58 -1.89 -27.14
N SER A 4 26.12 -2.86 -26.36
CA SER A 4 24.89 -2.77 -25.56
C SER A 4 24.99 -1.62 -24.54
N PRO A 5 23.93 -0.82 -24.32
CA PRO A 5 23.95 0.22 -23.31
C PRO A 5 23.94 -0.40 -21.90
N THR A 6 24.92 -0.02 -21.08
CA THR A 6 24.98 -0.34 -19.65
C THR A 6 23.77 0.29 -18.94
N PRO A 7 22.98 -0.48 -18.16
CA PRO A 7 21.90 0.10 -17.39
C PRO A 7 22.48 0.96 -16.26
N THR A 8 22.34 2.28 -16.36
CA THR A 8 22.68 3.19 -15.27
C THR A 8 21.63 3.05 -14.17
N ALA A 9 21.98 2.36 -13.09
CA ALA A 9 21.18 2.34 -11.87
C ALA A 9 21.04 3.77 -11.35
N SER A 10 19.80 4.24 -11.19
CA SER A 10 19.50 5.56 -10.65
C SER A 10 19.91 5.60 -9.17
N THR A 11 20.70 6.61 -8.78
CA THR A 11 21.20 6.84 -7.41
C THR A 11 20.11 7.15 -6.37
N LYS A 12 18.83 7.21 -6.77
CA LYS A 12 17.70 7.45 -5.85
C LYS A 12 17.54 6.38 -4.77
N GLY A 13 17.91 5.12 -5.04
CA GLY A 13 17.78 4.01 -4.10
C GLY A 13 18.77 4.03 -2.92
N LEU A 14 19.80 4.89 -2.94
CA LEU A 14 20.81 5.00 -1.87
C LEU A 14 20.34 5.81 -0.65
N LEU A 15 19.24 6.57 -0.76
CA LEU A 15 18.82 7.51 0.30
C LEU A 15 17.98 6.85 1.39
N SER A 16 17.28 5.74 1.09
CA SER A 16 16.48 5.02 2.08
C SER A 16 17.38 4.11 2.94
N PRO A 17 17.26 4.17 4.29
CA PRO A 17 18.03 3.31 5.19
C PRO A 17 17.78 1.81 4.91
N LEU A 18 18.64 0.92 5.40
CA LEU A 18 18.50 -0.54 5.18
C LEU A 18 17.22 -1.10 5.80
N LYS A 19 16.76 -0.51 6.90
CA LYS A 19 15.50 -0.83 7.57
C LYS A 19 14.85 0.44 8.09
N TYR A 20 13.54 0.53 8.01
CA TYR A 20 12.79 1.63 8.61
C TYR A 20 11.36 1.21 8.90
N LYS A 21 10.75 1.89 9.88
CA LYS A 21 9.33 1.73 10.20
C LYS A 21 8.74 3.08 10.58
N VAL A 22 7.70 3.47 9.86
CA VAL A 22 6.89 4.65 10.21
C VAL A 22 6.06 4.31 11.45
N SER A 23 5.97 5.24 12.39
CA SER A 23 5.02 5.12 13.50
C SER A 23 3.59 5.18 12.95
N LEU A 24 2.87 4.06 13.02
CA LEU A 24 1.52 3.91 12.49
C LEU A 24 0.58 3.37 13.57
N LYS A 25 -0.49 4.10 13.85
CA LYS A 25 -1.59 3.59 14.67
C LYS A 25 -2.53 2.78 13.79
N GLY A 26 -2.44 1.46 13.89
CA GLY A 26 -3.30 0.51 13.18
C GLY A 26 -4.79 0.73 13.47
N GLN A 27 -5.62 0.52 12.46
CA GLN A 27 -7.07 0.65 12.52
C GLN A 27 -7.73 -0.49 11.75
N TYR A 28 -8.54 -1.30 12.43
CA TYR A 28 -9.40 -2.27 11.76
C TYR A 28 -10.50 -1.56 10.95
N GLN A 29 -10.91 -2.16 9.84
CA GLN A 29 -12.04 -1.70 9.05
C GLN A 29 -13.35 -1.85 9.83
N LYS A 30 -14.21 -0.84 9.78
CA LYS A 30 -15.52 -0.86 10.48
C LYS A 30 -16.52 -1.85 9.89
N THR A 31 -16.41 -2.16 8.60
CA THR A 31 -17.29 -3.09 7.87
C THR A 31 -16.45 -3.95 6.92
N ASN A 32 -16.98 -5.05 6.40
CA ASN A 32 -16.30 -5.93 5.45
C ASN A 32 -15.93 -5.28 4.10
N TYR A 33 -16.45 -4.11 3.78
CA TYR A 33 -16.19 -3.36 2.54
C TYR A 33 -15.38 -2.06 2.74
N TYR A 34 -14.85 -1.84 3.95
CA TYR A 34 -14.11 -0.61 4.33
C TYR A 34 -12.58 -0.73 4.32
N CYS A 35 -12.01 -1.77 3.71
CA CYS A 35 -10.55 -1.93 3.64
C CYS A 35 -9.83 -0.70 3.03
N VAL A 36 -10.36 -0.13 1.93
CA VAL A 36 -9.78 1.07 1.29
C VAL A 36 -9.93 2.33 2.17
N PRO A 37 -11.12 2.68 2.71
CA PRO A 37 -11.25 3.79 3.67
C PRO A 37 -10.36 3.65 4.91
N ALA A 38 -10.23 2.44 5.45
CA ALA A 38 -9.37 2.16 6.61
C ALA A 38 -7.89 2.39 6.28
N SER A 39 -7.39 1.76 5.22
CA SER A 39 -6.00 1.90 4.78
C SER A 39 -5.68 3.33 4.33
N SER A 40 -6.62 4.02 3.69
CA SER A 40 -6.46 5.44 3.32
C SER A 40 -6.45 6.37 4.55
N SER A 41 -7.29 6.11 5.55
CA SER A 41 -7.27 6.84 6.84
C SER A 41 -5.91 6.69 7.53
N MET A 42 -5.40 5.47 7.62
CA MET A 42 -4.07 5.17 8.17
C MET A 42 -2.95 5.86 7.36
N SER A 43 -3.00 5.81 6.03
CA SER A 43 -2.02 6.48 5.17
C SER A 43 -2.03 8.00 5.35
N LEU A 44 -3.21 8.63 5.32
CA LEU A 44 -3.39 10.07 5.54
C LEU A 44 -2.89 10.53 6.92
N SER A 45 -2.99 9.68 7.95
CA SER A 45 -2.47 9.99 9.27
C SER A 45 -0.96 10.25 9.28
N THR A 46 -0.20 9.65 8.36
CA THR A 46 1.25 9.89 8.21
C THR A 46 1.59 11.27 7.64
N PHE A 47 0.58 12.01 7.16
CA PHE A 47 0.65 13.42 6.75
C PHE A 47 0.06 14.36 7.81
N GLY A 48 -0.27 13.85 8.99
CA GLY A 48 -0.99 14.59 10.03
C GLY A 48 -2.46 14.85 9.71
N VAL A 49 -3.03 14.18 8.70
CA VAL A 49 -4.44 14.33 8.33
C VAL A 49 -5.28 13.33 9.11
N LYS A 50 -6.19 13.83 9.95
CA LYS A 50 -7.15 13.02 10.69
C LYS A 50 -8.49 13.03 9.94
N VAL A 51 -8.88 11.88 9.39
CA VAL A 51 -10.19 11.71 8.73
C VAL A 51 -10.74 10.32 9.06
N SER A 52 -12.04 10.22 9.31
CA SER A 52 -12.66 8.95 9.68
C SER A 52 -12.90 8.06 8.45
N GLN A 53 -12.95 6.74 8.69
CA GLN A 53 -13.33 5.77 7.65
C GLN A 53 -14.70 6.05 7.05
N SER A 54 -15.68 6.49 7.85
CA SER A 54 -17.04 6.80 7.36
C SER A 54 -17.05 8.02 6.44
N THR A 55 -16.30 9.07 6.79
CA THR A 55 -16.15 10.25 5.93
C THR A 55 -15.46 9.89 4.62
N LEU A 56 -14.40 9.10 4.67
CA LEU A 56 -13.73 8.61 3.46
C LEU A 56 -14.66 7.72 2.63
N ALA A 57 -15.35 6.76 3.25
CA ALA A 57 -16.27 5.87 2.55
C ALA A 57 -17.35 6.63 1.77
N LYS A 58 -17.96 7.65 2.38
CA LYS A 58 -18.94 8.52 1.71
C LYS A 58 -18.32 9.23 0.51
N LYS A 59 -17.15 9.87 0.69
CA LYS A 59 -16.47 10.61 -0.39
C LYS A 59 -15.98 9.69 -1.52
N MET A 60 -15.51 8.49 -1.18
CA MET A 60 -14.98 7.49 -2.11
C MET A 60 -16.08 6.63 -2.76
N LYS A 61 -17.36 6.90 -2.48
CA LYS A 61 -18.51 6.16 -3.00
C LYS A 61 -18.41 4.65 -2.69
N THR A 62 -17.98 4.33 -1.48
CA THR A 62 -17.88 2.95 -1.00
C THR A 62 -19.27 2.33 -0.87
N THR A 63 -19.43 1.11 -1.34
CA THR A 63 -20.71 0.36 -1.30
C THR A 63 -20.52 -1.01 -0.68
N ALA A 64 -21.61 -1.58 -0.13
CA ALA A 64 -21.56 -2.90 0.47
C ALA A 64 -21.27 -4.03 -0.55
N SER A 65 -21.80 -3.90 -1.77
CA SER A 65 -21.64 -4.90 -2.83
C SER A 65 -20.30 -4.78 -3.59
N GLY A 66 -19.76 -3.57 -3.72
CA GLY A 66 -18.61 -3.31 -4.60
C GLY A 66 -17.36 -2.78 -3.89
N GLY A 67 -17.40 -2.57 -2.58
CA GLY A 67 -16.30 -1.93 -1.87
C GLY A 67 -16.01 -0.53 -2.41
N THR A 68 -14.72 -0.20 -2.52
CA THR A 68 -14.25 1.09 -3.03
C THR A 68 -13.38 0.88 -4.26
N LYS A 69 -13.72 1.56 -5.37
CA LYS A 69 -12.92 1.50 -6.60
C LYS A 69 -11.81 2.54 -6.57
N GLY A 70 -10.62 2.19 -7.08
CA GLY A 70 -9.45 3.08 -7.14
C GLY A 70 -9.75 4.43 -7.80
N LYS A 71 -10.55 4.43 -8.88
CA LYS A 71 -10.99 5.65 -9.59
C LYS A 71 -11.76 6.66 -8.73
N TYR A 72 -12.34 6.22 -7.60
CA TYR A 72 -13.00 7.10 -6.64
C TYR A 72 -12.13 7.38 -5.42
N ALA A 73 -11.32 6.41 -4.98
CA ALA A 73 -10.42 6.58 -3.85
C ALA A 73 -9.30 7.60 -4.10
N ILE A 74 -8.59 7.48 -5.22
CA ILE A 74 -7.39 8.28 -5.50
C ILE A 74 -7.70 9.79 -5.59
N PRO A 75 -8.74 10.25 -6.31
CA PRO A 75 -9.11 11.67 -6.32
C PRO A 75 -9.41 12.20 -4.91
N VAL A 76 -10.11 11.43 -4.07
CA VAL A 76 -10.45 11.82 -2.70
C VAL A 76 -9.18 11.94 -1.85
N VAL A 77 -8.28 10.96 -1.88
CA VAL A 77 -7.00 11.04 -1.15
C VAL A 77 -6.21 12.27 -1.59
N ASN A 78 -6.15 12.54 -2.89
CA ASN A 78 -5.46 13.70 -3.44
C ASN A 78 -6.02 15.05 -2.97
N THR A 79 -7.31 15.14 -2.62
CA THR A 79 -7.86 16.38 -2.04
C THR A 79 -7.23 16.74 -0.70
N TYR A 80 -6.85 15.74 0.10
CA TYR A 80 -6.19 15.96 1.40
C TYR A 80 -4.68 16.17 1.27
N LEU A 81 -4.06 15.63 0.22
CA LEU A 81 -2.61 15.69 0.03
C LEU A 81 -2.14 16.93 -0.74
N LYS A 82 -3.04 17.61 -1.47
CA LYS A 82 -2.71 18.80 -2.26
C LYS A 82 -2.03 19.87 -1.42
N SER A 83 -2.61 20.25 -0.28
CA SER A 83 -2.03 21.26 0.63
C SER A 83 -0.78 20.78 1.39
N LYS A 84 -0.49 19.48 1.33
CA LYS A 84 0.72 18.88 1.90
C LYS A 84 1.86 18.80 0.89
N GLY A 85 1.65 19.23 -0.37
CA GLY A 85 2.67 19.14 -1.42
C GLY A 85 2.86 17.73 -1.96
N TYR A 86 1.84 16.87 -1.90
CA TYR A 86 1.92 15.49 -2.39
C TYR A 86 0.79 15.13 -3.36
N LYS A 87 1.03 14.06 -4.11
CA LYS A 87 0.06 13.42 -5.01
C LYS A 87 0.18 11.90 -4.92
N VAL A 88 -0.95 11.23 -4.94
CA VAL A 88 -1.07 9.78 -5.11
C VAL A 88 -1.45 9.45 -6.55
N THR A 89 -0.77 8.47 -7.12
CA THR A 89 -1.11 7.81 -8.39
C THR A 89 -1.26 6.30 -8.18
N SER A 90 -1.93 5.62 -9.12
CA SER A 90 -1.95 4.16 -9.15
C SER A 90 -0.77 3.67 -9.97
N THR A 91 -0.03 2.69 -9.48
CA THR A 91 1.03 2.00 -10.23
C THR A 91 0.70 0.51 -10.37
N THR A 92 1.40 -0.16 -11.29
CA THR A 92 1.21 -1.60 -11.61
C THR A 92 2.55 -2.33 -11.77
N ASP A 93 3.68 -1.63 -11.65
CA ASP A 93 5.04 -2.09 -11.95
C ASP A 93 5.63 -3.04 -10.90
N ALA A 94 5.06 -3.06 -9.69
CA ALA A 94 5.45 -3.98 -8.61
C ALA A 94 4.80 -5.37 -8.67
N ASP A 95 3.84 -5.62 -9.58
CA ASP A 95 3.14 -6.90 -9.66
C ASP A 95 4.10 -8.04 -10.04
N GLY A 96 4.22 -9.05 -9.19
CA GLY A 96 5.19 -10.14 -9.32
C GLY A 96 6.67 -9.72 -9.17
N ASN A 97 6.98 -8.44 -9.02
CA ASN A 97 8.33 -7.91 -8.99
C ASN A 97 8.73 -7.44 -7.58
N ALA A 98 9.40 -8.33 -6.84
CA ALA A 98 9.85 -8.08 -5.47
C ALA A 98 10.83 -6.90 -5.34
N LEU A 99 11.73 -6.74 -6.31
CA LEU A 99 12.74 -5.69 -6.30
C LEU A 99 12.08 -4.32 -6.47
N VAL A 100 11.16 -4.19 -7.43
CA VAL A 100 10.38 -2.96 -7.62
C VAL A 100 9.51 -2.69 -6.40
N LEU A 101 8.85 -3.71 -5.84
CA LEU A 101 8.05 -3.52 -4.62
C LEU A 101 8.91 -3.01 -3.45
N MET A 102 10.08 -3.60 -3.21
CA MET A 102 10.98 -3.19 -2.13
C MET A 102 11.50 -1.76 -2.37
N ASP A 103 11.92 -1.42 -3.59
CA ASP A 103 12.32 -0.07 -3.97
C ASP A 103 11.20 0.93 -3.66
N ARG A 104 10.00 0.69 -4.19
CA ARG A 104 8.82 1.54 -3.98
C ARG A 104 8.52 1.69 -2.50
N VAL A 105 8.38 0.60 -1.74
CA VAL A 105 8.08 0.67 -0.30
C VAL A 105 9.19 1.42 0.44
N SER A 106 10.46 1.16 0.14
CA SER A 106 11.58 1.82 0.83
C SER A 106 11.65 3.32 0.54
N THR A 107 11.33 3.78 -0.68
CA THR A 107 11.19 5.20 -0.98
C THR A 107 10.04 5.82 -0.20
N GLN A 108 8.87 5.19 -0.18
CA GLN A 108 7.69 5.78 0.49
C GLN A 108 7.87 5.82 2.01
N VAL A 109 8.30 4.70 2.59
CA VAL A 109 8.39 4.50 4.03
C VAL A 109 9.69 5.08 4.59
N GLY A 110 10.81 4.88 3.91
CA GLY A 110 12.14 5.27 4.38
C GLY A 110 12.55 6.70 4.01
N GLU A 111 12.20 7.19 2.82
CA GLU A 111 12.57 8.56 2.40
C GLU A 111 11.44 9.58 2.66
N LEU A 112 10.19 9.24 2.34
CA LEU A 112 9.06 10.14 2.56
C LEU A 112 8.48 10.06 3.97
N HIS A 113 8.83 9.01 4.73
CA HIS A 113 8.20 8.69 6.02
C HIS A 113 6.67 8.64 5.90
N LYS A 114 6.16 8.00 4.84
CA LYS A 114 4.73 7.82 4.57
C LYS A 114 4.40 6.35 4.34
N ALA A 115 3.19 5.98 4.71
CA ALA A 115 2.73 4.60 4.61
C ALA A 115 1.81 4.44 3.39
N PRO A 116 2.26 3.83 2.28
CA PRO A 116 1.45 3.65 1.08
C PRO A 116 0.41 2.53 1.25
N VAL A 117 -0.73 2.69 0.58
CA VAL A 117 -1.76 1.65 0.49
C VAL A 117 -1.38 0.67 -0.63
N LEU A 118 -1.53 -0.63 -0.37
CA LEU A 118 -1.32 -1.71 -1.33
C LEU A 118 -2.65 -2.43 -1.59
N ALA A 119 -2.93 -2.68 -2.87
CA ALA A 119 -4.05 -3.51 -3.31
C ALA A 119 -3.57 -4.95 -3.52
N VAL A 120 -4.21 -5.89 -2.83
CA VAL A 120 -3.80 -7.31 -2.77
C VAL A 120 -4.99 -8.24 -2.99
N TRP A 121 -4.70 -9.47 -3.38
CA TRP A 121 -5.62 -10.60 -3.34
C TRP A 121 -5.66 -11.17 -1.93
N MET A 122 -6.76 -10.92 -1.23
CA MET A 122 -6.93 -11.20 0.18
C MET A 122 -6.71 -12.67 0.52
N GLU A 123 -7.25 -13.55 -0.32
CA GLU A 123 -7.19 -15.00 -0.14
C GLU A 123 -5.77 -15.56 -0.29
N GLN A 124 -4.88 -14.81 -0.95
CA GLN A 124 -3.51 -15.22 -1.20
C GLN A 124 -2.53 -14.74 -0.12
N LEU A 125 -2.98 -13.86 0.79
CA LEU A 125 -2.18 -13.44 1.93
C LEU A 125 -1.90 -14.64 2.86
N PRO A 126 -0.66 -14.84 3.35
CA PRO A 126 -0.30 -16.01 4.16
C PRO A 126 -1.20 -16.22 5.39
N TRP A 127 -1.58 -15.15 6.08
CA TRP A 127 -2.43 -15.20 7.28
C TRP A 127 -3.92 -15.47 6.99
N ASN A 128 -4.32 -15.38 5.71
CA ASN A 128 -5.68 -15.62 5.23
C ASN A 128 -5.86 -16.98 4.53
N LYS A 129 -4.77 -17.74 4.34
CA LYS A 129 -4.80 -19.05 3.67
C LYS A 129 -5.84 -19.96 4.33
N GLY A 130 -6.79 -20.45 3.54
CA GLY A 130 -7.88 -21.33 3.98
C GLY A 130 -9.00 -20.67 4.79
N LYS A 131 -8.93 -19.35 5.05
CA LYS A 131 -9.90 -18.61 5.88
C LYS A 131 -10.81 -17.68 5.08
N VAL A 132 -10.38 -17.27 3.89
CA VAL A 132 -11.16 -16.44 2.98
C VAL A 132 -11.72 -17.32 1.87
N LYS A 133 -13.04 -17.26 1.65
CA LYS A 133 -13.72 -17.96 0.55
C LYS A 133 -13.69 -17.09 -0.71
N GLY A 134 -13.37 -17.69 -1.85
CA GLY A 134 -13.27 -17.01 -3.16
C GLY A 134 -11.85 -17.04 -3.73
N SER A 135 -11.70 -16.68 -5.01
CA SER A 135 -10.43 -16.78 -5.76
C SER A 135 -9.90 -15.46 -6.33
N LYS A 136 -10.59 -14.35 -6.06
CA LYS A 136 -10.23 -12.98 -6.45
C LYS A 136 -10.83 -11.95 -5.49
N VAL A 137 -10.59 -12.11 -4.18
CA VAL A 137 -11.15 -11.22 -3.17
C VAL A 137 -10.24 -10.01 -3.03
N GLY A 138 -10.63 -8.90 -3.65
CA GLY A 138 -9.82 -7.69 -3.61
C GLY A 138 -9.78 -7.06 -2.22
N HIS A 139 -8.59 -6.64 -1.78
CA HIS A 139 -8.38 -6.06 -0.46
C HIS A 139 -7.30 -4.98 -0.45
N ALA A 140 -7.34 -4.11 0.55
CA ALA A 140 -6.39 -3.01 0.70
C ALA A 140 -5.72 -3.05 2.07
N ILE A 141 -4.40 -3.19 2.07
CA ILE A 141 -3.55 -3.16 3.27
C ILE A 141 -2.61 -1.94 3.21
N ILE A 142 -1.86 -1.69 4.27
CA ILE A 142 -0.91 -0.56 4.30
C ILE A 142 0.50 -1.06 4.62
N ALA A 143 1.49 -0.67 3.82
CA ALA A 143 2.90 -0.91 4.13
C ALA A 143 3.44 0.24 4.98
N TYR A 144 4.17 -0.08 6.04
CA TYR A 144 4.65 0.93 6.99
C TYR A 144 6.01 0.60 7.61
N GLY A 145 6.63 -0.50 7.19
CA GLY A 145 8.01 -0.82 7.51
C GLY A 145 8.62 -1.72 6.45
N TYR A 146 9.94 -1.80 6.44
CA TYR A 146 10.69 -2.73 5.60
C TYR A 146 12.06 -3.05 6.22
N ASP A 147 12.62 -4.18 5.78
CA ASP A 147 13.99 -4.60 6.04
C ASP A 147 14.57 -5.15 4.73
N LYS A 148 15.52 -4.41 4.14
CA LYS A 148 16.19 -4.77 2.88
C LYS A 148 17.10 -6.00 3.06
N LEU A 149 17.67 -6.20 4.24
CA LEU A 149 18.57 -7.32 4.53
C LEU A 149 17.79 -8.63 4.69
N ALA A 150 16.66 -8.57 5.40
CA ALA A 150 15.77 -9.71 5.56
C ALA A 150 14.81 -9.91 4.35
N ASN A 151 14.80 -8.98 3.40
CA ASN A 151 13.86 -8.95 2.26
C ASN A 151 12.38 -9.00 2.69
N THR A 152 12.04 -8.27 3.75
CA THR A 152 10.68 -8.26 4.32
C THR A 152 10.05 -6.88 4.34
N ILE A 153 8.73 -6.85 4.28
CA ILE A 153 7.90 -5.65 4.39
C ILE A 153 6.95 -5.84 5.57
N THR A 154 6.89 -4.84 6.45
CA THR A 154 5.89 -4.78 7.52
C THR A 154 4.63 -4.09 7.01
N VAL A 155 3.50 -4.78 7.10
CA VAL A 155 2.19 -4.31 6.67
C VAL A 155 1.18 -4.36 7.81
N TYR A 156 0.16 -3.52 7.73
CA TYR A 156 -1.02 -3.63 8.58
C TYR A 156 -2.23 -3.99 7.71
N ASP A 157 -2.89 -5.08 8.06
CA ASP A 157 -4.12 -5.53 7.41
C ASP A 157 -5.33 -5.08 8.25
N PRO A 158 -6.25 -4.24 7.72
CA PRO A 158 -7.40 -3.77 8.47
C PRO A 158 -8.48 -4.85 8.68
N TRP A 159 -8.37 -6.05 8.12
CA TRP A 159 -9.36 -7.11 8.24
C TRP A 159 -9.34 -7.77 9.63
N LYS A 160 -10.33 -7.47 10.47
CA LYS A 160 -10.33 -7.87 11.89
C LYS A 160 -10.11 -9.38 12.18
N PRO A 161 -10.69 -10.34 11.43
CA PRO A 161 -10.54 -11.77 11.74
C PRO A 161 -9.11 -12.31 11.77
N THR A 162 -8.21 -11.76 10.95
CA THR A 162 -6.85 -12.30 10.75
C THR A 162 -5.79 -11.22 10.53
N GLY A 163 -6.20 -9.96 10.46
CA GLY A 163 -5.34 -8.83 10.15
C GLY A 163 -4.51 -8.37 11.33
N GLY A 164 -4.25 -7.07 11.41
CA GLY A 164 -3.27 -6.49 12.32
C GLY A 164 -1.90 -6.36 11.66
N SER A 165 -0.85 -6.27 12.48
CA SER A 165 0.53 -6.12 12.02
C SER A 165 1.10 -7.45 11.57
N HIS A 166 1.64 -7.50 10.35
CA HIS A 166 2.30 -8.67 9.77
C HIS A 166 3.64 -8.27 9.15
N THR A 167 4.60 -9.20 9.14
CA THR A 167 5.83 -9.10 8.36
C THR A 167 5.80 -10.19 7.29
N ILE A 168 6.04 -9.81 6.04
CA ILE A 168 5.93 -10.70 4.88
C ILE A 168 7.14 -10.52 3.96
N ASN A 169 7.64 -11.62 3.38
CA ASN A 169 8.67 -11.56 2.34
C ASN A 169 8.20 -10.71 1.16
N ALA A 170 9.07 -9.85 0.64
CA ALA A 170 8.72 -8.96 -0.48
C ALA A 170 8.32 -9.76 -1.73
N SER A 171 8.95 -10.92 -1.97
CA SER A 171 8.60 -11.81 -3.08
C SER A 171 7.21 -12.43 -2.93
N THR A 172 6.81 -12.80 -1.71
CA THR A 172 5.44 -13.26 -1.44
C THR A 172 4.45 -12.12 -1.60
N LEU A 173 4.75 -10.94 -1.06
CA LEU A 173 3.86 -9.78 -1.16
C LEU A 173 3.67 -9.33 -2.62
N ALA A 174 4.73 -9.30 -3.42
CA ALA A 174 4.65 -8.89 -4.82
C ALA A 174 3.74 -9.80 -5.65
N LYS A 175 3.74 -11.12 -5.37
CA LYS A 175 2.88 -12.10 -6.07
C LYS A 175 1.40 -11.96 -5.73
N VAL A 176 1.05 -11.37 -4.58
CA VAL A 176 -0.34 -11.21 -4.17
C VAL A 176 -0.90 -9.82 -4.52
N LEU A 177 -0.10 -8.93 -5.12
CA LEU A 177 -0.58 -7.63 -5.56
C LEU A 177 -1.63 -7.76 -6.67
N GLN A 178 -2.54 -6.79 -6.75
CA GLN A 178 -3.50 -6.73 -7.85
C GLN A 178 -2.87 -6.10 -9.10
N PRO A 179 -2.99 -6.71 -10.29
CA PRO A 179 -2.40 -6.19 -11.53
C PRO A 179 -2.98 -4.83 -11.96
N GLY A 180 -4.26 -4.57 -11.66
CA GLY A 180 -5.00 -3.38 -12.14
C GLY A 180 -4.80 -2.09 -11.33
N GLY A 181 -3.81 -2.06 -10.42
CA GLY A 181 -3.52 -0.90 -9.57
C GLY A 181 -3.03 -1.35 -8.19
N ASN A 182 -1.78 -1.80 -8.12
CA ASN A 182 -1.23 -2.49 -6.96
C ASN A 182 -0.89 -1.57 -5.78
N MET A 183 -0.65 -0.29 -6.03
CA MET A 183 -0.12 0.62 -5.01
C MET A 183 -0.60 2.05 -5.21
N TYR A 184 -0.91 2.71 -4.09
CA TYR A 184 -1.11 4.16 -4.03
C TYR A 184 0.25 4.81 -3.85
N TYR A 185 0.93 5.03 -4.97
CA TYR A 185 2.27 5.60 -5.00
C TYR A 185 2.22 7.10 -4.72
N ILE A 186 2.90 7.55 -3.66
CA ILE A 186 2.98 8.95 -3.25
C ILE A 186 4.21 9.59 -3.89
N SER A 187 4.00 10.75 -4.50
CA SER A 187 5.05 11.61 -5.06
C SER A 187 4.91 13.01 -4.49
N LYS A 188 6.04 13.73 -4.37
CA LYS A 188 6.01 15.18 -4.11
C LYS A 188 5.45 15.89 -5.34
N ARG A 189 4.70 16.98 -5.11
CA ARG A 189 4.24 17.90 -6.14
C ARG A 189 5.27 18.97 -6.42
#